data_AF-A0AAN4ZG65-F1
#
_entry.id   AF-A0AAN4ZG65-F1
#
_cell.length_a   1.000
_cell.length_b   1.000
_cell.length_c   1.000
_cell.angle_alpha   90.00
_cell.angle_beta   90.00
_cell.angle_gamma   90.00
#
_symmetry.space_group_name_H-M   'P 1'
#
loop_
_entity.id
_entity.type
_entity.pdbx_description
1 polymer ?
#
loop_
_entity_poly.entity_id
_entity_poly.type
_entity_poly.pdbx_seq_one_letter_code
_entity_poly.pdbx_strand_id
1 'polypeptide(L)'
;GRSLKGERAESSNCFSSLVVVSVGMGDPCSSRLSRSLSPSPLHPPSLVLSPQLTRSSSDRDKDGRTLRHSISVSPQLTPSQVVLIRKSWKHVNTKGLGGVLRRCFQRLESSCPSVAATFSTASNSLSTCPNQIRTLADHTKYLAALMQRIIDSEPGIEDELRSVGGAHVTLQSHQGIGIKEFERFGEILVEMVLKLDGIQQSKETSRAWRQLICSMVDHFRDGFDSHMRQSRRKSSFGVHSEYFDGLEVRRNSSPGGTRKTSLTIPSNPSLQPRKLSDYS
;
A
#
# COMPACT_ATOMS: atom_id res chain seq x y z
N GLY A 1 39.10 44.87 -6.40
CA GLY A 1 37.73 44.41 -6.67
C GLY A 1 37.63 42.97 -6.22
N ARG A 2 36.71 42.67 -5.29
CA ARG A 2 36.41 41.33 -4.72
C ARG A 2 35.88 40.43 -5.84
N SER A 3 36.44 39.24 -6.07
CA SER A 3 36.24 37.96 -5.37
C SER A 3 35.02 37.16 -5.84
N LEU A 4 35.28 35.89 -6.13
CA LEU A 4 34.41 34.71 -6.23
C LEU A 4 33.93 34.27 -7.62
N LYS A 5 34.82 33.52 -8.29
CA LYS A 5 34.47 32.34 -9.09
C LYS A 5 34.71 31.13 -8.19
N GLY A 6 33.66 30.37 -7.89
CA GLY A 6 33.74 29.19 -7.03
C GLY A 6 32.56 28.27 -7.32
N GLU A 7 32.89 27.10 -7.81
CA GLU A 7 32.04 25.97 -8.16
C GLU A 7 30.89 25.70 -7.19
N ARG A 8 29.74 25.31 -7.76
CA ARG A 8 28.85 24.33 -7.11
C ARG A 8 28.15 23.49 -8.18
N ALA A 9 28.89 22.54 -8.73
CA ALA A 9 28.32 21.36 -9.36
C ALA A 9 28.34 20.25 -8.31
N GLU A 10 27.26 20.11 -7.54
CA GLU A 10 26.97 18.91 -6.75
C GLU A 10 25.55 19.03 -6.20
N SER A 11 24.59 18.42 -6.90
CA SER A 11 23.33 17.95 -6.33
C SER A 11 22.90 16.75 -7.15
N SER A 12 23.50 15.64 -6.72
CA SER A 12 23.31 14.27 -7.12
C SER A 12 21.82 13.87 -7.16
N ASN A 13 21.38 13.30 -8.27
CA ASN A 13 20.60 12.05 -8.38
C ASN A 13 19.64 11.66 -7.22
N CYS A 14 18.67 12.50 -6.86
CA CYS A 14 17.56 12.11 -5.98
C CYS A 14 16.17 12.07 -6.67
N PHE A 15 16.07 12.27 -7.98
CA PHE A 15 14.78 12.39 -8.67
C PHE A 15 14.18 11.09 -9.25
N SER A 16 14.80 9.92 -9.03
CA SER A 16 14.32 8.65 -9.62
C SER A 16 13.37 7.83 -8.74
N SER A 17 12.99 8.28 -7.54
CA SER A 17 12.06 7.54 -6.67
C SER A 17 10.58 7.91 -6.86
N LEU A 18 10.19 8.30 -8.07
CA LEU A 18 8.78 8.39 -8.40
C LEU A 18 8.20 6.96 -8.42
N VAL A 19 7.49 6.60 -7.34
CA VAL A 19 6.52 5.50 -7.16
C VAL A 19 6.50 4.45 -8.27
N VAL A 20 7.45 3.51 -8.25
CA VAL A 20 7.29 2.24 -8.99
C VAL A 20 6.59 1.27 -8.05
N VAL A 21 5.25 1.28 -8.06
CA VAL A 21 4.52 0.08 -7.64
C VAL A 21 4.65 -0.90 -8.81
N SER A 22 5.79 -1.58 -8.93
CA SER A 22 5.95 -2.69 -9.87
C SER A 22 5.10 -3.84 -9.35
N VAL A 23 3.81 -3.83 -9.69
CA VAL A 23 2.96 -5.01 -9.56
C VAL A 23 3.13 -5.79 -10.86
N GLY A 24 3.70 -6.99 -10.76
CA GLY A 24 3.77 -7.91 -11.89
C GLY A 24 2.36 -8.28 -12.32
N MET A 25 1.82 -7.61 -13.33
CA MET A 25 0.61 -8.03 -14.01
C MET A 25 0.94 -9.28 -14.82
N GLY A 26 0.52 -10.44 -14.32
CA GLY A 26 0.44 -11.66 -15.11
C GLY A 26 -0.58 -11.48 -16.24
N ASP A 27 -0.20 -11.89 -17.45
CA ASP A 27 -1.00 -11.79 -18.67
C ASP A 27 -2.34 -12.52 -18.56
N PRO A 28 -3.48 -11.91 -18.95
CA PRO A 28 -4.72 -12.64 -19.14
C PRO A 28 -4.69 -13.37 -20.50
N CYS A 29 -4.51 -14.68 -20.42
CA CYS A 29 -4.68 -15.60 -21.53
C CYS A 29 -6.05 -15.39 -22.21
N SER A 30 -6.03 -15.08 -23.51
CA SER A 30 -7.23 -14.96 -24.34
C SER A 30 -7.91 -16.32 -24.54
N SER A 31 -9.13 -16.49 -24.05
CA SER A 31 -10.03 -17.57 -24.45
C SER A 31 -11.13 -17.02 -25.37
N ARG A 32 -10.95 -17.25 -26.67
CA ARG A 32 -11.94 -17.02 -27.73
C ARG A 32 -12.93 -18.20 -27.78
N LEU A 33 -14.22 -17.91 -27.70
CA LEU A 33 -15.32 -18.83 -28.02
C LEU A 33 -15.82 -18.56 -29.45
N SER A 34 -16.04 -19.62 -30.23
CA SER A 34 -17.01 -19.74 -31.35
C SER A 34 -17.22 -21.24 -31.64
N ARG A 35 -18.35 -21.84 -31.25
CA ARG A 35 -19.61 -22.09 -32.01
C ARG A 35 -19.57 -23.21 -33.08
N SER A 36 -20.12 -24.37 -32.68
CA SER A 36 -21.14 -25.26 -33.30
C SER A 36 -21.39 -25.28 -34.82
N LEU A 37 -21.57 -26.50 -35.40
CA LEU A 37 -22.84 -27.02 -35.98
C LEU A 37 -22.76 -28.50 -36.46
N SER A 38 -23.65 -29.36 -35.89
CA SER A 38 -24.41 -30.53 -36.46
C SER A 38 -23.71 -31.81 -37.01
N PRO A 39 -24.39 -32.97 -37.27
CA PRO A 39 -25.71 -33.52 -36.81
C PRO A 39 -25.67 -35.01 -36.29
N SER A 40 -26.81 -35.49 -35.74
CA SER A 40 -27.11 -36.84 -35.19
C SER A 40 -27.15 -37.99 -36.24
N PRO A 41 -27.13 -39.32 -35.86
CA PRO A 41 -28.39 -40.04 -35.50
C PRO A 41 -28.31 -41.29 -34.55
N LEU A 42 -29.44 -41.51 -33.85
CA LEU A 42 -30.22 -42.76 -33.56
C LEU A 42 -29.65 -44.06 -32.89
N HIS A 43 -30.39 -44.48 -31.83
CA HIS A 43 -30.85 -45.85 -31.45
C HIS A 43 -30.04 -46.74 -30.44
N PRO A 44 -30.65 -47.75 -29.75
CA PRO A 44 -31.11 -47.64 -28.34
C PRO A 44 -30.60 -48.80 -27.40
N PRO A 45 -31.29 -49.31 -26.34
CA PRO A 45 -30.67 -49.53 -25.02
C PRO A 45 -30.56 -51.01 -24.57
N SER A 46 -29.67 -51.30 -23.61
CA SER A 46 -29.66 -52.50 -22.75
C SER A 46 -28.72 -52.26 -21.56
N LEU A 47 -29.25 -52.11 -20.34
CA LEU A 47 -29.40 -53.11 -19.27
C LEU A 47 -28.12 -53.41 -18.43
N VAL A 48 -28.23 -52.99 -17.15
CA VAL A 48 -27.76 -53.66 -15.90
C VAL A 48 -26.25 -53.73 -15.62
N LEU A 49 -25.78 -53.09 -14.53
CA LEU A 49 -25.26 -53.76 -13.32
C LEU A 49 -24.74 -52.76 -12.26
N SER A 50 -25.36 -52.84 -11.07
CA SER A 50 -24.89 -52.73 -9.68
C SER A 50 -23.82 -51.72 -9.17
N PRO A 51 -23.96 -51.28 -7.89
CA PRO A 51 -23.15 -50.23 -7.28
C PRO A 51 -21.91 -50.80 -6.57
N GLN A 52 -20.77 -50.13 -6.70
CA GLN A 52 -19.62 -50.35 -5.83
C GLN A 52 -19.25 -49.07 -5.08
N LEU A 53 -19.41 -49.17 -3.75
CA LEU A 53 -18.91 -48.25 -2.75
C LEU A 53 -17.39 -48.14 -2.87
N THR A 54 -16.88 -46.97 -3.26
CA THR A 54 -15.54 -46.55 -2.88
C THR A 54 -15.63 -45.18 -2.23
N ARG A 55 -15.70 -45.24 -0.91
CA ARG A 55 -15.58 -44.12 0.02
C ARG A 55 -14.11 -43.68 -0.02
N SER A 56 -13.79 -42.64 -0.78
CA SER A 56 -12.48 -41.98 -0.74
C SER A 56 -12.67 -40.54 -0.28
N SER A 57 -12.07 -40.25 0.88
CA SER A 57 -12.24 -39.07 1.71
C SER A 57 -11.83 -37.81 0.96
N SER A 58 -12.80 -36.93 0.73
CA SER A 58 -12.62 -35.57 0.22
C SER A 58 -12.16 -34.66 1.37
N ASP A 59 -10.85 -34.49 1.52
CA ASP A 59 -10.26 -33.45 2.39
C ASP A 59 -9.74 -32.23 1.60
N ARG A 60 -9.79 -32.25 0.26
CA ARG A 60 -9.38 -31.11 -0.59
C ARG A 60 -10.47 -30.07 -0.85
N ASP A 61 -11.75 -30.39 -0.57
CA ASP A 61 -12.87 -29.48 -0.85
C ASP A 61 -13.24 -28.54 0.30
N LYS A 62 -12.64 -28.70 1.48
CA LYS A 62 -12.95 -27.86 2.65
C LYS A 62 -12.35 -26.47 2.53
N ASP A 63 -11.10 -26.37 2.11
CA ASP A 63 -10.38 -25.10 1.98
C ASP A 63 -10.95 -24.22 0.85
N GLY A 64 -11.34 -24.84 -0.27
CA GLY A 64 -11.95 -24.14 -1.39
C GLY A 64 -13.34 -23.57 -1.09
N ARG A 65 -14.09 -24.15 -0.15
CA ARG A 65 -15.39 -23.62 0.29
C ARG A 65 -15.23 -22.49 1.30
N THR A 66 -14.25 -22.56 2.20
CA THR A 66 -14.02 -21.51 3.21
C THR A 66 -13.58 -20.20 2.56
N LEU A 67 -12.67 -20.24 1.58
CA LEU A 67 -12.25 -19.06 0.79
C LEU A 67 -13.43 -18.38 0.08
N ARG A 68 -14.43 -19.15 -0.38
CA ARG A 68 -15.65 -18.61 -0.99
C ARG A 68 -16.59 -17.95 0.01
N HIS A 69 -16.31 -17.94 1.31
CA HIS A 69 -17.19 -17.33 2.31
C HIS A 69 -16.50 -16.29 3.19
N SER A 70 -15.21 -16.04 2.96
CA SER A 70 -14.42 -15.02 3.64
C SER A 70 -13.87 -13.98 2.66
N ILE A 71 -13.53 -12.80 3.17
CA ILE A 71 -12.64 -11.82 2.53
C ILE A 71 -11.56 -11.52 3.57
N SER A 72 -10.31 -11.90 3.31
CA SER A 72 -9.25 -11.89 4.33
C SER A 72 -9.00 -10.48 4.90
N VAL A 73 -9.04 -9.47 4.02
CA VAL A 73 -8.93 -8.03 4.33
C VAL A 73 -9.96 -7.55 5.35
N SER A 74 -11.10 -8.23 5.50
CA SER A 74 -12.13 -7.86 6.47
C SER A 74 -12.72 -9.10 7.16
N PRO A 75 -11.99 -9.68 8.14
CA PRO A 75 -12.38 -10.94 8.79
C PRO A 75 -13.67 -10.81 9.62
N GLN A 76 -14.05 -9.58 9.98
CA GLN A 76 -15.30 -9.27 10.68
C GLN A 76 -16.54 -9.28 9.77
N LEU A 77 -16.41 -9.51 8.46
CA LEU A 77 -17.55 -9.74 7.59
C LEU A 77 -18.12 -11.14 7.81
N THR A 78 -19.42 -11.22 8.04
CA THR A 78 -20.13 -12.50 8.08
C THR A 78 -20.20 -13.14 6.68
N PRO A 79 -20.33 -14.47 6.58
CA PRO A 79 -20.47 -15.15 5.29
C PRO A 79 -21.61 -14.61 4.40
N SER A 80 -22.74 -14.21 5.00
CA SER A 80 -23.85 -13.60 4.27
C SER A 80 -23.47 -12.24 3.68
N GLN A 81 -22.78 -11.40 4.45
CA GLN A 81 -22.28 -10.11 3.98
C GLN A 81 -21.26 -10.26 2.84
N VAL A 82 -20.39 -11.26 2.92
CA VAL A 82 -19.45 -11.59 1.83
C VAL A 82 -20.22 -11.95 0.55
N VAL A 83 -21.28 -12.76 0.65
CA VAL A 83 -22.14 -13.07 -0.51
C VAL A 83 -22.82 -11.81 -1.06
N LEU A 84 -23.30 -10.90 -0.20
CA LEU A 84 -23.88 -9.62 -0.61
C LEU A 84 -22.89 -8.74 -1.36
N ILE A 85 -21.64 -8.64 -0.87
CA ILE A 85 -20.56 -7.91 -1.53
C ILE A 85 -20.30 -8.50 -2.93
N ARG A 86 -20.08 -9.82 -3.03
CA ARG A 86 -19.80 -10.46 -4.33
C ARG A 86 -20.96 -10.33 -5.31
N LYS A 87 -22.21 -10.41 -4.83
CA LYS A 87 -23.40 -10.24 -5.65
C LYS A 87 -23.51 -8.81 -6.19
N SER A 88 -23.39 -7.82 -5.31
CA SER A 88 -23.50 -6.40 -5.68
C SER A 88 -22.31 -5.92 -6.52
N TRP A 89 -21.10 -6.46 -6.28
CA TRP A 89 -19.91 -6.17 -7.08
C TRP A 89 -20.10 -6.41 -8.57
N LYS A 90 -20.68 -7.56 -8.96
CA LYS A 90 -20.98 -7.89 -10.37
C LYS A 90 -21.84 -6.81 -11.04
N HIS A 91 -22.74 -6.20 -10.28
CA HIS A 91 -23.61 -5.14 -10.76
C HIS A 91 -22.88 -3.80 -10.88
N VAL A 92 -22.15 -3.39 -9.84
CA VAL A 92 -21.51 -2.06 -9.82
C VAL A 92 -20.28 -1.98 -10.72
N ASN A 93 -19.49 -3.05 -10.80
CA ASN A 93 -18.26 -3.08 -11.60
C ASN A 93 -18.54 -2.87 -13.11
N THR A 94 -19.69 -3.33 -13.58
CA THR A 94 -20.11 -3.18 -14.99
C THR A 94 -20.89 -1.89 -15.26
N LYS A 95 -21.35 -1.18 -14.22
CA LYS A 95 -22.26 -0.03 -14.33
C LYS A 95 -21.64 1.28 -13.82
N GLY A 96 -20.42 1.56 -14.25
CA GLY A 96 -19.82 2.88 -14.04
C GLY A 96 -19.07 3.06 -12.71
N LEU A 97 -18.72 1.98 -12.01
CA LEU A 97 -17.80 2.03 -10.87
C LEU A 97 -16.52 2.81 -11.20
N GLY A 98 -15.91 2.57 -12.38
CA GLY A 98 -14.71 3.32 -12.80
C GLY A 98 -14.94 4.84 -12.85
N GLY A 99 -16.13 5.29 -13.27
CA GLY A 99 -16.49 6.72 -13.23
C GLY A 99 -16.71 7.24 -11.81
N VAL A 100 -17.22 6.40 -10.90
CA VAL A 100 -17.32 6.75 -9.48
C VAL A 100 -15.94 6.88 -8.83
N LEU A 101 -15.05 5.89 -9.03
CA LEU A 101 -13.70 5.91 -8.49
C LEU A 101 -12.90 7.11 -9.02
N ARG A 102 -13.02 7.43 -10.30
CA ARG A 102 -12.45 8.66 -10.89
C ARG A 102 -12.93 9.90 -10.15
N ARG A 103 -14.23 10.02 -9.90
CA ARG A 103 -14.81 11.15 -9.14
C ARG A 103 -14.35 11.18 -7.69
N CYS A 104 -14.10 10.03 -7.05
CA CYS A 104 -13.52 9.99 -5.71
C CYS A 104 -12.16 10.67 -5.69
N PHE A 105 -11.27 10.35 -6.63
CA PHE A 105 -9.96 10.99 -6.72
C PHE A 105 -10.05 12.47 -7.06
N GLN A 106 -10.93 12.88 -7.98
CA GLN A 106 -11.14 14.31 -8.29
C GLN A 106 -11.62 15.11 -7.08
N ARG A 107 -12.52 14.53 -6.27
CA ARG A 107 -12.99 15.16 -5.03
C ARG A 107 -11.91 15.19 -3.95
N LEU A 108 -11.05 14.17 -3.92
CA LEU A 108 -9.89 14.15 -3.04
C LEU A 108 -8.89 15.26 -3.42
N GLU A 109 -8.53 15.38 -4.70
CA GLU A 109 -7.69 16.48 -5.22
C GLU A 109 -8.26 17.85 -4.84
N SER A 110 -9.57 18.04 -5.02
CA SER A 110 -10.24 19.30 -4.73
C SER A 110 -10.28 19.64 -3.23
N SER A 111 -10.16 18.64 -2.35
CA SER A 111 -10.23 18.83 -0.89
C SER A 111 -8.89 18.74 -0.18
N CYS A 112 -7.85 18.22 -0.84
CA CYS A 112 -6.51 18.04 -0.28
C CYS A 112 -5.45 18.63 -1.22
N PRO A 113 -4.91 19.83 -0.92
CA PRO A 113 -3.89 20.47 -1.75
C PRO A 113 -2.64 19.62 -1.98
N SER A 114 -2.24 18.82 -0.99
CA SER A 114 -1.15 17.83 -1.06
C SER A 114 -1.38 16.79 -2.17
N VAL A 115 -2.62 16.32 -2.31
CA VAL A 115 -3.02 15.34 -3.34
C VAL A 115 -3.04 16.01 -4.72
N ALA A 116 -3.59 17.21 -4.83
CA ALA A 116 -3.60 17.96 -6.09
C ALA A 116 -2.17 18.23 -6.61
N ALA A 117 -1.25 18.62 -5.72
CA ALA A 117 0.15 18.85 -6.05
C ALA A 117 0.85 17.56 -6.51
N THR A 118 0.52 16.42 -5.88
CA THR A 118 1.04 15.10 -6.26
C THR A 118 0.65 14.73 -7.70
N PHE A 119 -0.63 14.80 -8.06
CA PHE A 119 -1.10 14.45 -9.42
C PHE A 119 -0.61 15.45 -10.48
N SER A 120 -0.49 16.72 -10.13
CA SER A 120 0.07 17.75 -11.03
C SER A 120 1.55 17.50 -11.32
N THR A 121 2.33 17.20 -10.29
CA THR A 121 3.76 16.88 -10.42
C THR A 121 3.97 15.61 -11.24
N ALA A 122 3.15 14.59 -11.00
CA ALA A 122 3.21 13.33 -11.73
C ALA A 122 2.89 13.50 -13.23
N SER A 123 1.96 14.39 -13.58
CA SER A 123 1.60 14.70 -14.97
C SER A 123 2.72 15.42 -15.73
N ASN A 124 3.57 16.18 -15.02
CA ASN A 124 4.69 16.93 -15.61
C ASN A 124 5.99 16.11 -15.67
N SER A 125 6.04 14.92 -15.06
CA SER A 125 7.21 14.06 -15.03
C SER A 125 7.26 13.15 -16.26
N LEU A 126 8.24 13.37 -17.14
CA LEU A 126 8.55 12.45 -18.23
C LEU A 126 9.24 11.20 -17.68
N SER A 127 8.51 10.10 -17.54
CA SER A 127 9.10 8.81 -17.19
C SER A 127 8.60 7.69 -18.10
N THR A 128 9.55 6.91 -18.60
CA THR A 128 9.40 5.84 -19.59
C THR A 128 8.97 4.51 -18.98
N CYS A 129 8.81 4.41 -17.66
CA CYS A 129 8.39 3.18 -17.01
C CYS A 129 6.90 2.89 -17.33
N PRO A 130 6.58 1.79 -18.04
CA PRO A 130 5.23 1.50 -18.51
C PRO A 130 4.27 1.06 -17.40
N ASN A 131 4.78 0.59 -16.26
CA ASN A 131 3.98 0.03 -15.16
C ASN A 131 3.75 1.02 -14.02
N GLN A 132 3.89 2.32 -14.27
CA GLN A 132 3.83 3.30 -13.21
C GLN A 132 2.43 3.90 -13.02
N ILE A 133 1.89 3.76 -11.82
CA ILE A 133 0.64 4.39 -11.41
C ILE A 133 0.95 5.86 -11.07
N ARG A 134 0.62 6.79 -11.97
CA ARG A 134 0.94 8.22 -11.82
C ARG A 134 -0.26 9.13 -11.97
N THR A 135 -1.10 8.85 -12.96
CA THR A 135 -2.23 9.72 -13.28
C THR A 135 -3.46 9.32 -12.48
N LEU A 136 -4.41 10.24 -12.37
CA LEU A 136 -5.72 9.94 -11.79
C LEU A 136 -6.41 8.78 -12.52
N ALA A 137 -6.19 8.64 -13.83
CA ALA A 137 -6.70 7.53 -14.61
C ALA A 137 -6.07 6.19 -14.20
N ASP A 138 -4.76 6.17 -13.94
CA ASP A 138 -4.05 4.97 -13.52
C ASP A 138 -4.48 4.55 -12.11
N HIS A 139 -4.56 5.51 -11.18
CA HIS A 139 -5.07 5.24 -9.82
C HIS A 139 -6.50 4.70 -9.84
N THR A 140 -7.36 5.22 -10.72
CA THR A 140 -8.72 4.72 -10.91
C THR A 140 -8.73 3.26 -11.36
N LYS A 141 -7.94 2.93 -12.38
CA LYS A 141 -7.85 1.55 -12.91
C LYS A 141 -7.24 0.60 -11.89
N TYR A 142 -6.16 1.03 -11.23
CA TYR A 142 -5.48 0.25 -10.20
C TYR A 142 -6.40 -0.06 -9.03
N LEU A 143 -7.12 0.94 -8.50
CA LEU A 143 -8.06 0.73 -7.40
C LEU A 143 -9.20 -0.21 -7.79
N ALA A 144 -9.75 -0.10 -9.01
CA ALA A 144 -10.78 -1.02 -9.47
C ALA A 144 -10.27 -2.48 -9.52
N ALA A 145 -9.07 -2.69 -10.04
CA ALA A 145 -8.42 -4.00 -10.11
C ALA A 145 -8.07 -4.53 -8.71
N LEU A 146 -7.61 -3.67 -7.81
CA LEU A 146 -7.32 -3.99 -6.42
C LEU A 146 -8.60 -4.44 -5.69
N MET A 147 -9.71 -3.70 -5.84
CA MET A 147 -11.00 -4.08 -5.26
C MET A 147 -11.50 -5.43 -5.79
N GLN A 148 -11.33 -5.73 -7.08
CA GLN A 148 -11.65 -7.04 -7.65
C GLN A 148 -10.87 -8.16 -6.92
N ARG A 149 -9.55 -8.00 -6.77
CA ARG A 149 -8.69 -9.01 -6.12
C ARG A 149 -8.98 -9.19 -4.64
N ILE A 150 -9.33 -8.11 -3.92
CA ILE A 150 -9.84 -8.18 -2.55
C ILE A 150 -11.11 -9.05 -2.48
N ILE A 151 -12.06 -8.80 -3.38
CA ILE A 151 -13.36 -9.50 -3.39
C ILE A 151 -13.22 -10.97 -3.80
N ASP A 152 -12.26 -11.26 -4.67
CA ASP A 152 -11.86 -12.63 -5.04
C ASP A 152 -11.03 -13.32 -3.95
N SER A 153 -10.63 -12.57 -2.91
CA SER A 153 -9.83 -13.06 -1.78
C SER A 153 -8.49 -13.63 -2.22
N GLU A 154 -7.83 -12.88 -3.10
CA GLU A 154 -6.50 -13.21 -3.62
C GLU A 154 -5.48 -13.34 -2.46
N PRO A 155 -4.65 -14.40 -2.44
CA PRO A 155 -3.65 -14.58 -1.39
C PRO A 155 -2.62 -13.45 -1.44
N GLY A 156 -2.21 -12.95 -0.26
CA GLY A 156 -1.22 -11.88 -0.14
C GLY A 156 -1.76 -10.46 -0.38
N ILE A 157 -3.07 -10.30 -0.63
CA ILE A 157 -3.69 -9.00 -0.88
C ILE A 157 -3.50 -8.01 0.27
N GLU A 158 -3.46 -8.47 1.52
CA GLU A 158 -3.22 -7.63 2.70
C GLU A 158 -1.81 -7.02 2.72
N ASP A 159 -0.81 -7.78 2.28
CA ASP A 159 0.57 -7.31 2.16
C ASP A 159 0.68 -6.28 1.04
N GLU A 160 -0.03 -6.50 -0.07
CA GLU A 160 -0.08 -5.51 -1.14
C GLU A 160 -0.77 -4.22 -0.69
N LEU A 161 -1.89 -4.30 0.04
CA LEU A 161 -2.55 -3.11 0.60
C LEU A 161 -1.59 -2.33 1.50
N ARG A 162 -0.84 -3.00 2.37
CA ARG A 162 0.18 -2.33 3.18
C ARG A 162 1.31 -1.75 2.33
N SER A 163 1.72 -2.44 1.26
CA SER A 163 2.72 -1.95 0.32
C SER A 163 2.25 -0.67 -0.40
N VAL A 164 0.97 -0.59 -0.79
CA VAL A 164 0.36 0.62 -1.37
C VAL A 164 0.49 1.78 -0.38
N GLY A 165 0.14 1.58 0.89
CA GLY A 165 0.34 2.58 1.93
C GLY A 165 1.80 3.01 2.08
N GLY A 166 2.72 2.05 2.17
CA GLY A 166 4.15 2.30 2.31
C GLY A 166 4.76 3.06 1.14
N ALA A 167 4.33 2.78 -0.09
CA ALA A 167 4.79 3.47 -1.30
C ALA A 167 4.52 4.99 -1.23
N HIS A 168 3.43 5.40 -0.60
CA HIS A 168 3.06 6.82 -0.45
C HIS A 168 3.89 7.56 0.60
N VAL A 169 4.67 6.88 1.45
CA VAL A 169 5.57 7.55 2.42
C VAL A 169 6.59 8.44 1.72
N THR A 170 7.03 8.06 0.51
CA THR A 170 7.95 8.86 -0.30
C THR A 170 7.39 10.24 -0.67
N LEU A 171 6.06 10.39 -0.70
CA LEU A 171 5.37 11.64 -1.01
C LEU A 171 5.21 12.54 0.22
N GLN A 172 5.41 12.00 1.43
CA GLN A 172 5.26 12.77 2.66
C GLN A 172 6.25 13.93 2.73
N SER A 173 7.52 13.71 2.38
CA SER A 173 8.57 14.73 2.48
C SER A 173 8.38 15.88 1.49
N HIS A 174 7.87 15.60 0.29
CA HIS A 174 7.80 16.57 -0.79
C HIS A 174 6.41 17.18 -1.00
N GLN A 175 5.35 16.41 -0.78
CA GLN A 175 3.96 16.80 -1.08
C GLN A 175 3.08 16.85 0.18
N GLY A 176 3.60 16.41 1.34
CA GLY A 176 2.85 16.45 2.60
C GLY A 176 1.72 15.43 2.69
N ILE A 177 1.73 14.37 1.88
CA ILE A 177 0.79 13.25 1.97
C ILE A 177 1.00 12.52 3.30
N GLY A 178 -0.08 12.30 4.05
CA GLY A 178 -0.08 11.58 5.31
C GLY A 178 -1.35 10.76 5.53
N ILE A 179 -1.53 10.31 6.78
CA ILE A 179 -2.68 9.49 7.19
C ILE A 179 -4.02 10.19 6.96
N LYS A 180 -4.08 11.51 7.17
CA LYS A 180 -5.30 12.31 6.98
C LYS A 180 -5.83 12.24 5.54
N GLU A 181 -4.96 12.16 4.53
CA GLU A 181 -5.38 12.01 3.14
C GLU A 181 -6.02 10.64 2.87
N PHE A 182 -5.52 9.56 3.51
CA PHE A 182 -6.14 8.24 3.44
C PHE A 182 -7.50 8.19 4.13
N GLU A 183 -7.63 8.82 5.30
CA GLU A 183 -8.91 8.94 6.01
C GLU A 183 -9.93 9.71 5.17
N ARG A 184 -9.51 10.85 4.62
CA ARG A 184 -10.34 11.66 3.73
C ARG A 184 -10.76 10.90 2.47
N PHE A 185 -9.84 10.14 1.89
CA PHE A 185 -10.14 9.27 0.75
C PHE A 185 -11.17 8.20 1.13
N GLY A 186 -11.03 7.55 2.28
CA GLY A 186 -11.97 6.56 2.79
C GLY A 186 -13.38 7.13 2.97
N GLU A 187 -13.50 8.33 3.55
CA GLU A 187 -14.78 9.03 3.69
C GLU A 187 -15.46 9.27 2.33
N ILE A 188 -14.72 9.83 1.37
CA ILE A 188 -15.22 10.11 0.02
C ILE A 188 -15.62 8.80 -0.67
N LEU A 189 -14.80 7.76 -0.55
CA LEU A 189 -15.05 6.47 -1.19
C LEU A 189 -16.33 5.83 -0.65
N VAL A 190 -16.52 5.84 0.67
CA VAL A 190 -17.77 5.37 1.29
C VAL A 190 -18.96 6.21 0.82
N GLU A 191 -18.86 7.54 0.85
CA GLU A 191 -19.96 8.43 0.44
C GLU A 191 -20.42 8.16 -1.00
N MET A 192 -19.47 7.92 -1.90
CA MET A 192 -19.72 7.78 -3.33
C MET A 192 -20.12 6.36 -3.73
N VAL A 193 -19.44 5.33 -3.20
CA VAL A 193 -19.73 3.93 -3.52
C VAL A 193 -21.09 3.51 -2.98
N LEU A 194 -21.48 3.98 -1.79
CA LEU A 194 -22.77 3.63 -1.21
C LEU A 194 -23.97 4.22 -1.96
N LYS A 195 -23.76 5.18 -2.88
CA LYS A 195 -24.79 5.74 -3.77
C LYS A 195 -24.98 4.93 -5.07
N LEU A 196 -24.16 3.89 -5.30
CA LEU A 196 -24.28 3.07 -6.50
C LEU A 196 -25.53 2.19 -6.45
N ASP A 197 -26.22 2.12 -7.59
CA ASP A 197 -27.29 1.16 -7.81
C ASP A 197 -26.77 -0.27 -7.62
N GLY A 198 -27.51 -1.08 -6.86
CA GLY A 198 -27.06 -2.41 -6.42
C GLY A 198 -26.43 -2.45 -5.03
N ILE A 199 -25.98 -1.30 -4.49
CA ILE A 199 -25.53 -1.17 -3.09
C ILE A 199 -26.60 -0.47 -2.26
N GLN A 200 -27.07 0.70 -2.71
CA GLN A 200 -27.98 1.56 -1.94
C GLN A 200 -29.35 0.95 -1.62
N GLN A 201 -29.75 -0.08 -2.38
CA GLN A 201 -31.07 -0.73 -2.26
C GLN A 201 -31.20 -1.61 -1.00
N SER A 202 -30.09 -1.97 -0.35
CA SER A 202 -30.09 -2.79 0.86
C SER A 202 -29.21 -2.17 1.93
N LYS A 203 -29.80 -1.93 3.11
CA LYS A 203 -29.07 -1.44 4.30
C LYS A 203 -27.96 -2.39 4.71
N GLU A 204 -28.21 -3.71 4.63
CA GLU A 204 -27.21 -4.72 4.98
C GLU A 204 -26.05 -4.74 3.98
N THR A 205 -26.35 -4.67 2.68
CA THR A 205 -25.32 -4.55 1.63
C THR A 205 -24.50 -3.30 1.84
N SER A 206 -25.14 -2.17 2.11
CA SER A 206 -24.46 -0.88 2.37
C SER A 206 -23.55 -0.95 3.60
N ARG A 207 -23.99 -1.63 4.67
CA ARG A 207 -23.17 -1.86 5.87
C ARG A 207 -21.95 -2.73 5.57
N ALA A 208 -22.13 -3.82 4.82
CA ALA A 208 -21.03 -4.69 4.41
C ALA A 208 -19.98 -3.95 3.56
N TRP A 209 -20.42 -3.14 2.59
CA TRP A 209 -19.54 -2.31 1.77
C TRP A 209 -18.75 -1.28 2.58
N ARG A 210 -19.42 -0.59 3.52
CA ARG A 210 -18.74 0.35 4.42
C ARG A 210 -17.64 -0.34 5.20
N GLN A 211 -17.94 -1.50 5.77
CA GLN A 211 -16.98 -2.27 6.56
C GLN A 211 -15.77 -2.73 5.72
N LEU A 212 -16.00 -3.20 4.50
CA LEU A 212 -14.93 -3.55 3.56
C LEU A 212 -14.03 -2.35 3.23
N ILE A 213 -14.61 -1.19 2.91
CA ILE A 213 -13.87 0.02 2.57
C ILE A 213 -13.04 0.51 3.77
N CYS A 214 -13.63 0.54 4.97
CA CYS A 214 -12.89 0.89 6.19
C CYS A 214 -11.68 -0.03 6.39
N SER A 215 -11.88 -1.35 6.29
CA SER A 215 -10.80 -2.34 6.39
C SER A 215 -9.67 -2.08 5.38
N MET A 216 -10.02 -1.84 4.11
CA MET A 216 -9.05 -1.56 3.05
C MET A 216 -8.22 -0.31 3.35
N VAL A 217 -8.86 0.77 3.81
CA VAL A 217 -8.19 2.02 4.17
C VAL A 217 -7.30 1.85 5.41
N ASP A 218 -7.73 1.04 6.38
CA ASP A 218 -6.91 0.74 7.57
C ASP A 218 -5.61 0.01 7.21
N HIS A 219 -5.64 -0.91 6.22
CA HIS A 219 -4.40 -1.52 5.71
C HIS A 219 -3.47 -0.51 5.02
N PHE A 220 -4.02 0.46 4.26
CA PHE A 220 -3.20 1.55 3.70
C PHE A 220 -2.53 2.37 4.81
N ARG A 221 -3.29 2.71 5.86
CA ARG A 221 -2.78 3.48 7.01
C ARG A 221 -1.70 2.70 7.76
N ASP A 222 -1.93 1.42 8.06
CA ASP A 222 -0.94 0.57 8.73
C ASP A 222 0.34 0.43 7.91
N GLY A 223 0.23 0.24 6.60
CA GLY A 223 1.36 0.19 5.68
C GLY A 223 2.18 1.48 5.67
N PHE A 224 1.50 2.62 5.59
CA PHE A 224 2.12 3.94 5.63
C PHE A 224 2.86 4.18 6.95
N ASP A 225 2.18 3.97 8.09
CA ASP A 225 2.75 4.15 9.43
C ASP A 225 3.93 3.21 9.68
N SER A 226 3.81 1.96 9.26
CA SER A 226 4.88 0.97 9.39
C SER A 226 6.11 1.37 8.61
N HIS A 227 5.95 1.83 7.36
CA HIS A 227 7.06 2.26 6.53
C HIS A 227 7.67 3.59 7.01
N MET A 228 6.84 4.53 7.48
CA MET A 228 7.31 5.75 8.17
C MET A 228 8.19 5.44 9.38
N ARG A 229 7.74 4.54 10.27
CA ARG A 229 8.51 4.12 11.45
C ARG A 229 9.85 3.51 11.05
N GLN A 230 9.87 2.71 9.97
CA GLN A 230 11.11 2.13 9.45
C GLN A 230 12.06 3.19 8.91
N SER A 231 11.58 4.18 8.15
CA SER A 231 12.41 5.28 7.63
C SER A 231 13.09 6.07 8.75
N ARG A 232 12.38 6.34 9.85
CA ARG A 232 12.93 7.05 11.03
C ARG A 232 13.99 6.24 11.78
N ARG A 233 13.87 4.91 11.81
CA ARG A 233 14.89 4.03 12.43
C ARG A 233 16.15 3.96 11.57
N LYS A 234 16.00 3.86 10.25
CA LYS A 234 17.14 3.82 9.31
C LYS A 234 17.96 5.12 9.35
N SER A 235 17.31 6.28 9.48
CA SER A 235 18.01 7.55 9.65
C SER A 235 18.81 7.63 10.96
N SER A 236 18.36 6.99 12.05
CA SER A 236 19.12 6.99 13.32
C SER A 236 20.35 6.08 13.30
N PHE A 237 20.37 5.02 12.47
CA PHE A 237 21.55 4.16 12.33
C PHE A 237 22.63 4.79 11.43
N GLY A 238 22.25 5.60 10.44
CA GLY A 238 23.20 6.34 9.61
C GLY A 238 24.08 7.30 10.41
N VAL A 239 23.49 8.03 11.36
CA VAL A 239 24.23 8.98 12.22
C VAL A 239 25.23 8.27 13.15
N HIS A 240 24.96 7.04 13.57
CA HIS A 240 25.90 6.27 14.40
C HIS A 240 26.98 5.57 13.57
N SER A 241 26.70 5.21 12.32
CA SER A 241 27.70 4.65 11.40
C SER A 241 28.76 5.68 11.02
N GLU A 242 28.35 6.91 10.71
CA GLU A 242 29.28 8.00 10.40
C GLU A 242 30.17 8.40 11.60
N TYR A 243 29.66 8.21 12.83
CA TYR A 243 30.46 8.46 14.04
C TYR A 243 31.48 7.35 14.31
N PHE A 244 31.18 6.10 13.95
CA PHE A 244 32.09 4.96 14.16
C PHE A 244 33.18 4.89 13.08
N ASP A 245 32.84 5.20 11.83
CA ASP A 245 33.80 5.24 10.71
C ASP A 245 34.82 6.39 10.87
N GLY A 246 34.41 7.51 11.49
CA GLY A 246 35.30 8.60 11.87
C GLY A 246 36.28 8.28 13.01
N LEU A 247 36.01 7.24 13.81
CA LEU A 247 36.87 6.80 14.91
C LEU A 247 37.95 5.80 14.46
N GLU A 248 37.69 4.99 13.43
CA GLU A 248 38.69 4.03 12.92
C GLU A 248 39.73 4.70 12.01
N VAL A 249 39.38 5.76 11.28
CA VAL A 249 40.33 6.52 10.44
C VAL A 249 41.41 7.23 11.26
N ARG A 250 41.16 7.53 12.55
CA ARG A 250 42.15 8.21 13.42
C ARG A 250 43.12 7.28 14.14
N ARG A 251 42.94 5.95 14.05
CA ARG A 251 43.80 4.99 14.77
C ARG A 251 44.93 4.38 13.93
N ASN A 252 44.92 4.56 12.60
CA ASN A 252 45.89 3.93 11.70
C ASN A 252 46.93 4.86 11.07
N SER A 253 47.06 6.10 11.53
CA SER A 253 48.14 7.00 11.11
C SER A 253 48.97 7.46 12.31
N SER A 254 49.94 6.64 12.69
CA SER A 254 51.13 7.10 13.42
C SER A 254 52.32 6.20 13.11
N PRO A 255 53.30 6.69 12.32
CA PRO A 255 54.68 6.27 12.45
C PRO A 255 55.42 7.23 13.40
N GLY A 256 55.98 6.67 14.47
CA GLY A 256 57.19 7.13 15.18
C GLY A 256 57.32 8.61 15.55
N GLY A 257 57.24 8.93 16.85
CA GLY A 257 57.66 10.23 17.35
C GLY A 257 57.70 10.30 18.87
N THR A 258 58.85 9.97 19.45
CA THR A 258 59.20 10.24 20.84
C THR A 258 58.92 11.70 21.23
N ARG A 259 58.14 11.93 22.29
CA ARG A 259 58.40 13.01 23.27
C ARG A 259 57.58 12.81 24.54
N LYS A 260 58.31 12.82 25.66
CA LYS A 260 57.82 12.90 27.02
C LYS A 260 57.13 14.26 27.23
N THR A 261 55.92 14.28 27.77
CA THR A 261 55.38 15.43 28.50
C THR A 261 54.62 14.95 29.72
N SER A 262 55.06 15.44 30.87
CA SER A 262 54.57 15.11 32.20
C SER A 262 53.09 15.46 32.37
N LEU A 263 52.41 14.59 33.11
CA LEU A 263 51.14 14.85 33.77
C LEU A 263 51.32 15.95 34.81
N THR A 264 50.67 17.10 34.60
CA THR A 264 50.38 18.06 35.67
C THR A 264 48.86 18.06 35.85
N ILE A 265 48.41 17.50 36.99
CA ILE A 265 47.04 17.54 37.46
C ILE A 265 46.86 18.85 38.23
N PRO A 266 45.98 19.79 37.81
CA PRO A 266 45.47 20.79 38.72
C PRO A 266 44.24 20.24 39.44
N SER A 267 44.46 19.85 40.70
CA SER A 267 43.43 19.65 41.71
C SER A 267 42.71 20.97 41.94
N ASN A 268 41.41 21.06 41.64
CA ASN A 268 40.57 22.19 42.06
C ASN A 268 39.50 21.70 43.05
N PRO A 269 39.60 22.06 44.34
CA PRO A 269 38.58 21.81 45.35
C PRO A 269 37.78 23.08 45.64
N SER A 270 36.51 23.12 45.23
CA SER A 270 35.45 23.93 45.87
C SER A 270 34.09 23.46 45.32
N LEU A 271 33.36 22.59 46.02
CA LEU A 271 32.41 22.94 47.08
C LEU A 271 31.62 24.22 46.79
N GLN A 272 30.36 24.09 46.39
CA GLN A 272 29.20 24.36 47.26
C GLN A 272 27.86 24.01 46.56
N PRO A 273 26.94 23.29 47.21
CA PRO A 273 25.59 23.02 46.72
C PRO A 273 24.67 24.20 47.05
N ARG A 274 23.95 24.75 46.05
CA ARG A 274 22.88 25.73 46.31
C ARG A 274 21.55 25.02 46.54
N LYS A 275 20.92 25.50 47.62
CA LYS A 275 19.71 25.03 48.29
C LYS A 275 18.46 25.06 47.41
N LEU A 276 17.62 24.07 47.69
CA LEU A 276 16.18 24.01 47.52
C LEU A 276 15.51 25.21 48.22
N SER A 277 14.60 25.90 47.55
CA SER A 277 13.62 26.80 48.18
C SER A 277 12.27 26.65 47.49
N ASP A 278 11.29 26.31 48.30
CA ASP A 278 9.86 26.20 48.02
C ASP A 278 9.28 27.46 47.36
N TYR A 279 8.26 27.26 46.52
CA TYR A 279 7.20 28.23 46.36
C TYR A 279 5.85 27.50 46.31
N SER A 280 5.02 27.83 47.30
CA SER A 280 3.57 27.67 47.28
C SER A 280 2.93 28.64 46.28
#